data_AF-A0AAN0JGY9-F1
#
_entry.id   AF-A0AAN0JGY9-F1
#
_cell.length_a   1.000
_cell.length_b   1.000
_cell.length_c   1.000
_cell.angle_alpha   90.00
_cell.angle_beta   90.00
_cell.angle_gamma   90.00
#
_symmetry.space_group_name_H-M   'P 1'
#
loop_
_entity.id
_entity.type
_entity.pdbx_description
1 polymer ?
#
loop_
_entity_poly.entity_id
_entity_poly.type
_entity_poly.pdbx_seq_one_letter_code
_entity_poly.pdbx_strand_id
1 'polypeptide(L)'
;MEISFDAFLSSTPTIKELTDHVNVSTNWYLVGTLLDLDQKRLKSIEAHTGHTDAHKTVEMFNLWLDTTPTASRRQVLEVLRADAVEENTLAYKYEKHLRELHETTYASPSTKAVSILQRNIQSLNEALVSPVQVSQLLYSKRCISEATLDEMERIDQRRSLDDKKTTLLTAMQETVSSDYRKLKDIATVLSDVAQTKDIAQKIMTKRENSSR
;
A
#
# COMPACT_ATOMS: atom_id res chain seq x y z
N MET A 1 6.47 -2.23 -12.91
CA MET A 1 5.98 -1.04 -13.65
C MET A 1 5.12 -0.26 -12.68
N GLU A 2 5.43 1.01 -12.43
CA GLU A 2 4.59 1.85 -11.57
C GLU A 2 3.35 2.23 -12.38
N ILE A 3 2.19 1.73 -11.99
CA ILE A 3 0.91 2.04 -12.61
C ILE A 3 0.23 3.07 -11.72
N SER A 4 -0.33 4.14 -12.27
CA SER A 4 -1.09 5.10 -11.45
C SER A 4 -2.35 4.43 -10.88
N PHE A 5 -2.87 4.92 -9.76
CA PHE A 5 -4.12 4.36 -9.21
C PHE A 5 -5.28 4.48 -10.23
N ASP A 6 -5.30 5.55 -11.02
CA ASP A 6 -6.30 5.76 -12.07
C ASP A 6 -6.20 4.73 -13.22
N ALA A 7 -4.98 4.43 -13.68
CA ALA A 7 -4.76 3.37 -14.67
C ALA A 7 -5.11 1.98 -14.10
N PHE A 8 -4.84 1.75 -12.81
CA PHE A 8 -5.25 0.53 -12.12
C PHE A 8 -6.78 0.38 -12.03
N LEU A 9 -7.51 1.45 -11.72
CA LEU A 9 -8.98 1.46 -11.73
C LEU A 9 -9.56 1.22 -13.13
N SER A 10 -8.83 1.60 -14.18
CA SER A 10 -9.23 1.37 -15.57
C SER A 10 -9.02 -0.07 -16.03
N SER A 11 -8.31 -0.90 -15.26
CA SER A 11 -8.09 -2.31 -15.61
C SER A 11 -9.22 -3.21 -15.14
N THR A 12 -9.41 -4.32 -15.86
CA THR A 12 -10.47 -5.30 -15.62
C THR A 12 -10.27 -6.05 -14.30
N PRO A 13 -11.28 -6.09 -13.40
CA PRO A 13 -11.21 -6.90 -12.19
C PRO A 13 -11.33 -8.39 -12.53
N THR A 14 -10.88 -9.24 -11.60
CA THR A 14 -11.13 -10.68 -11.70
C THR A 14 -12.45 -11.03 -11.01
N ILE A 15 -13.10 -12.12 -11.43
CA ILE A 15 -14.30 -12.60 -10.74
C ILE A 15 -14.03 -12.85 -9.26
N LYS A 16 -12.87 -13.44 -8.93
CA LYS A 16 -12.48 -13.72 -7.53
C LYS A 16 -12.43 -12.43 -6.69
N GLU A 17 -11.83 -11.37 -7.22
CA GLU A 17 -11.78 -10.07 -6.54
C GLU A 17 -13.19 -9.52 -6.27
N LEU A 18 -14.08 -9.59 -7.27
CA LEU A 18 -15.45 -9.11 -7.14
C LEU A 18 -16.22 -9.94 -6.10
N THR A 19 -16.11 -11.26 -6.12
CA THR A 19 -16.84 -12.12 -5.18
C THR A 19 -16.35 -12.00 -3.74
N ASP A 20 -15.07 -11.70 -3.55
CA ASP A 20 -14.48 -11.54 -2.21
C ASP A 20 -14.82 -10.18 -1.58
N HIS A 21 -15.03 -9.13 -2.38
CA HIS A 21 -15.10 -7.75 -1.89
C HIS A 21 -16.38 -6.99 -2.26
N VAL A 22 -17.17 -7.48 -3.21
CA VAL A 22 -18.38 -6.80 -3.72
C VAL A 22 -19.58 -7.74 -3.61
N ASN A 23 -20.29 -7.62 -2.48
CA ASN A 23 -21.55 -8.32 -2.26
C ASN A 23 -22.71 -7.31 -2.29
N VAL A 24 -23.44 -7.30 -3.40
CA VAL A 24 -24.57 -6.38 -3.64
C VAL A 24 -25.91 -6.94 -3.17
N SER A 25 -25.94 -8.11 -2.52
CA SER A 25 -27.16 -8.78 -2.04
C SER A 25 -28.29 -8.76 -3.08
N THR A 26 -29.46 -8.24 -2.72
CA THR A 26 -30.66 -8.16 -3.56
C THR A 26 -30.54 -7.16 -4.71
N ASN A 27 -29.53 -6.28 -4.70
CA ASN A 27 -29.34 -5.22 -5.70
C ASN A 27 -28.67 -5.71 -6.98
N TRP A 28 -28.33 -7.00 -7.11
CA TRP A 28 -27.60 -7.55 -8.26
C TRP A 28 -28.25 -7.24 -9.61
N TYR A 29 -29.59 -7.24 -9.69
CA TYR A 29 -30.31 -6.96 -10.94
C TYR A 29 -30.17 -5.49 -11.35
N LEU A 30 -30.30 -4.58 -10.38
CA LEU A 30 -30.13 -3.14 -10.59
C LEU A 30 -28.67 -2.81 -10.95
N VAL A 31 -27.72 -3.39 -10.22
CA VAL A 31 -26.29 -3.26 -10.51
C VAL A 31 -25.97 -3.76 -11.92
N GLY A 32 -26.48 -4.94 -12.30
CA GLY A 32 -26.31 -5.47 -13.65
C GLY A 32 -26.90 -4.56 -14.73
N THR A 33 -28.05 -3.95 -14.44
CA THR A 33 -28.68 -2.97 -15.34
C THR A 33 -27.82 -1.71 -15.51
N LEU A 34 -27.25 -1.18 -14.42
CA LEU A 34 -26.38 -0.01 -14.46
C LEU A 34 -25.00 -0.30 -15.05
N LEU A 35 -24.57 -1.56 -15.04
CA LEU A 35 -23.41 -2.06 -15.78
C LEU A 35 -23.71 -2.31 -17.27
N ASP A 36 -24.89 -1.88 -17.75
CA ASP A 36 -25.35 -1.97 -19.14
C ASP A 36 -25.42 -3.41 -19.67
N LEU A 37 -25.79 -4.36 -18.81
CA LEU A 37 -26.02 -5.74 -19.23
C LEU A 37 -27.34 -5.90 -19.98
N ASP A 38 -27.34 -6.82 -20.96
CA ASP A 38 -28.55 -7.18 -21.69
C ASP A 38 -29.65 -7.69 -20.75
N GLN A 39 -30.82 -7.02 -20.82
CA GLN A 39 -31.96 -7.29 -19.96
C GLN A 39 -32.53 -8.70 -20.12
N LYS A 40 -32.42 -9.32 -21.31
CA LYS A 40 -32.90 -10.70 -21.49
C LYS A 40 -31.99 -11.68 -20.75
N ARG A 41 -30.68 -11.44 -20.74
CA ARG A 41 -29.71 -12.24 -19.99
C ARG A 41 -29.88 -12.06 -18.47
N LEU A 42 -30.13 -10.84 -17.99
CA LEU A 42 -30.45 -10.62 -16.57
C LEU A 42 -31.73 -11.35 -16.14
N LYS A 43 -32.80 -11.27 -16.94
CA LYS A 43 -34.03 -12.04 -16.68
C LYS A 43 -33.81 -13.54 -16.70
N SER A 44 -32.91 -14.02 -17.56
CA SER A 44 -32.52 -15.43 -17.56
C SER A 44 -31.89 -15.82 -16.23
N ILE A 45 -30.96 -15.02 -15.68
CA ILE A 45 -30.35 -15.26 -14.35
C ILE A 45 -31.44 -15.25 -13.26
N GLU A 46 -32.36 -14.29 -13.31
CA GLU A 46 -33.44 -14.15 -12.33
C GLU A 46 -34.37 -15.37 -12.30
N ALA A 47 -34.68 -15.93 -13.48
CA ALA A 47 -35.59 -17.07 -13.66
C ALA A 47 -35.05 -18.42 -13.17
N HIS A 48 -33.75 -18.52 -12.85
CA HIS A 48 -33.17 -19.76 -12.32
C HIS A 48 -33.69 -20.04 -10.91
N THR A 49 -34.53 -21.06 -10.79
CA THR A 49 -35.10 -21.51 -9.52
C THR A 49 -34.02 -22.17 -8.67
N GLY A 50 -33.92 -21.78 -7.40
CA GLY A 50 -32.95 -22.32 -6.44
C GLY A 50 -31.64 -21.52 -6.32
N HIS A 51 -31.39 -20.53 -7.17
CA HIS A 51 -30.23 -19.63 -7.01
C HIS A 51 -30.51 -18.59 -5.92
N THR A 52 -29.61 -18.51 -4.94
CA THR A 52 -29.60 -17.40 -3.98
C THR A 52 -29.11 -16.11 -4.65
N ASP A 53 -29.38 -14.95 -4.05
CA ASP A 53 -28.90 -13.66 -4.60
C ASP A 53 -27.38 -13.59 -4.72
N ALA A 54 -26.65 -14.31 -3.84
CA ALA A 54 -25.21 -14.46 -3.98
C ALA A 54 -24.81 -15.19 -5.26
N HIS A 55 -25.50 -16.29 -5.62
CA HIS A 55 -25.25 -16.99 -6.88
C HIS A 55 -25.60 -16.10 -8.07
N LYS A 56 -26.73 -15.39 -8.03
CA LYS A 56 -27.14 -14.47 -9.09
C LYS A 56 -26.15 -13.31 -9.28
N THR A 57 -25.58 -12.81 -8.18
CA THR A 57 -24.51 -11.79 -8.20
C THR A 57 -23.26 -12.31 -8.94
N VAL A 58 -22.85 -13.54 -8.63
CA VAL A 58 -21.70 -14.18 -9.29
C VAL A 58 -21.97 -14.37 -10.79
N GLU A 59 -23.16 -14.85 -11.16
CA GLU A 59 -23.54 -15.02 -12.58
C GLU A 59 -23.61 -13.69 -13.32
N MET A 60 -24.12 -12.64 -12.68
CA MET A 60 -24.17 -11.29 -13.23
C MET A 60 -22.76 -10.73 -13.48
N PHE A 61 -21.83 -10.90 -12.55
CA PHE A 61 -20.46 -10.45 -12.75
C PHE A 61 -19.71 -11.26 -13.81
N ASN A 62 -19.88 -12.59 -13.85
CA ASN A 62 -19.31 -13.40 -14.92
C ASN A 62 -19.84 -12.97 -16.28
N LEU A 63 -21.15 -12.79 -16.39
CA LEU A 63 -21.80 -12.27 -17.58
C LEU A 63 -21.18 -10.94 -18.02
N TRP A 64 -21.02 -9.99 -17.09
CA TRP A 64 -20.44 -8.68 -17.37
C TRP A 64 -18.98 -8.76 -17.83
N LEU A 65 -18.16 -9.56 -17.16
CA LEU A 65 -16.77 -9.77 -17.56
C LEU A 65 -16.64 -10.42 -18.94
N ASP A 66 -17.55 -11.33 -19.30
CA ASP A 66 -17.54 -12.02 -20.59
C ASP A 66 -18.02 -11.14 -21.76
N THR A 67 -18.96 -10.22 -21.51
CA THR A 67 -19.57 -9.41 -22.58
C THR A 67 -19.07 -7.99 -22.70
N THR A 68 -18.31 -7.50 -21.73
CA THR A 68 -17.89 -6.10 -21.68
C THR A 68 -16.36 -6.01 -21.74
N PRO A 69 -15.76 -5.87 -22.94
CA PRO A 69 -14.30 -5.75 -23.10
C PRO A 69 -13.69 -4.56 -22.36
N THR A 70 -14.49 -3.53 -22.08
CA THR A 70 -14.08 -2.33 -21.34
C THR A 70 -14.39 -2.42 -19.84
N ALA A 71 -14.76 -3.61 -19.32
CA ALA A 71 -15.06 -3.83 -17.92
C ALA A 71 -13.90 -3.36 -17.05
N SER A 72 -14.20 -2.53 -16.05
CA SER A 72 -13.20 -1.90 -15.20
C SER A 72 -13.67 -1.75 -13.76
N ARG A 73 -12.72 -1.75 -12.82
CA ARG A 73 -13.00 -1.49 -11.40
C ARG A 73 -13.70 -0.15 -11.18
N ARG A 74 -13.37 0.85 -12.01
CA ARG A 74 -14.01 2.17 -12.01
C ARG A 74 -15.52 2.06 -12.20
N GLN A 75 -15.98 1.31 -13.20
CA GLN A 75 -17.41 1.14 -13.47
C GLN A 75 -18.13 0.51 -12.27
N VAL A 76 -17.51 -0.48 -11.60
CA VAL A 76 -18.09 -1.08 -10.39
C VAL A 76 -18.26 -0.03 -9.29
N LEU A 77 -17.23 0.81 -9.05
CA LEU A 77 -17.32 1.89 -8.05
C LEU A 77 -18.38 2.94 -8.40
N GLU A 78 -18.48 3.32 -9.67
CA GLU A 78 -19.50 4.27 -10.15
C GLU A 78 -20.90 3.72 -9.94
N VAL A 79 -21.15 2.45 -10.28
CA VAL A 79 -22.45 1.81 -10.07
C VAL A 79 -22.81 1.67 -8.60
N LEU A 80 -21.86 1.27 -7.74
CA LEU A 80 -22.11 1.16 -6.30
C LEU A 80 -22.41 2.51 -5.63
N ARG A 81 -21.91 3.61 -6.19
CA ARG A 81 -22.16 4.99 -5.73
C ARG A 81 -23.39 5.62 -6.36
N ALA A 82 -24.01 4.98 -7.34
CA ALA A 82 -25.20 5.51 -7.98
C ALA A 82 -26.31 5.67 -6.93
N ASP A 83 -26.99 6.81 -6.96
CA ASP A 83 -28.08 7.13 -6.03
C ASP A 83 -29.19 6.07 -6.01
N ALA A 84 -29.38 5.33 -7.11
CA ALA A 84 -30.36 4.25 -7.18
C ALA A 84 -29.95 2.98 -6.39
N VAL A 85 -28.64 2.77 -6.19
CA VAL A 85 -28.09 1.58 -5.53
C VAL A 85 -27.83 1.86 -4.04
N GLU A 86 -27.45 3.09 -3.69
CA GLU A 86 -27.17 3.56 -2.31
C GLU A 86 -26.12 2.74 -1.52
N GLU A 87 -25.32 1.90 -2.18
CA GLU A 87 -24.29 1.05 -1.58
C GLU A 87 -22.98 1.82 -1.30
N ASN A 88 -23.08 3.08 -0.86
CA ASN A 88 -21.94 3.97 -0.62
C ASN A 88 -20.93 3.38 0.39
N THR A 89 -21.42 2.64 1.39
CA THR A 89 -20.55 1.95 2.36
C THR A 89 -19.75 0.82 1.71
N LEU A 90 -20.39 0.05 0.82
CA LEU A 90 -19.72 -1.02 0.07
C LEU A 90 -18.71 -0.43 -0.92
N ALA A 91 -19.08 0.63 -1.64
CA ALA A 91 -18.19 1.35 -2.54
C ALA A 91 -16.93 1.86 -1.81
N TYR A 92 -17.09 2.44 -0.61
CA TYR A 92 -15.97 2.88 0.22
C TYR A 92 -15.06 1.71 0.63
N LYS A 93 -15.64 0.59 1.10
CA LYS A 93 -14.87 -0.60 1.48
C LYS A 93 -14.09 -1.18 0.30
N TYR A 94 -14.74 -1.27 -0.86
CA TYR A 94 -14.10 -1.79 -2.07
C TYR A 94 -13.00 -0.86 -2.56
N GLU A 95 -13.22 0.46 -2.64
CA GLU A 95 -12.18 1.41 -3.02
C GLU A 95 -10.98 1.36 -2.05
N LYS A 96 -11.23 1.25 -0.75
CA LYS A 96 -10.16 1.09 0.25
C LYS A 96 -9.32 -0.16 -0.04
N HIS A 97 -9.97 -1.30 -0.28
CA HIS A 97 -9.28 -2.52 -0.66
C HIS A 97 -8.46 -2.34 -1.94
N LEU A 98 -9.01 -1.67 -2.96
CA LEU A 98 -8.32 -1.40 -4.22
C LEU A 98 -7.09 -0.51 -4.03
N ARG A 99 -7.14 0.48 -3.14
CA ARG A 99 -5.98 1.31 -2.78
C ARG A 99 -4.90 0.47 -2.11
N GLU A 100 -5.27 -0.36 -1.14
CA GLU A 100 -4.33 -1.27 -0.47
C GLU A 100 -3.70 -2.27 -1.45
N LEU A 101 -4.50 -2.84 -2.36
CA LEU A 101 -4.02 -3.75 -3.40
C LEU A 101 -3.09 -3.04 -4.39
N HIS A 102 -3.44 -1.80 -4.77
CA HIS A 102 -2.62 -1.00 -5.67
C HIS A 102 -1.28 -0.65 -5.03
N GLU A 103 -1.27 -0.19 -3.78
CA GLU A 103 -0.05 0.12 -3.04
C GLU A 103 0.82 -1.12 -2.85
N THR A 104 0.24 -2.28 -2.51
CA THR A 104 1.01 -3.52 -2.33
C THR A 104 1.61 -4.02 -3.64
N THR A 105 0.86 -3.94 -4.75
CA THR A 105 1.26 -4.49 -6.04
C THR A 105 2.18 -3.55 -6.83
N TYR A 106 1.89 -2.25 -6.81
CA TYR A 106 2.50 -1.25 -7.69
C TYR A 106 3.28 -0.16 -6.95
N ALA A 107 3.41 -0.21 -5.61
CA ALA A 107 4.27 0.76 -4.92
C ALA A 107 5.64 0.83 -5.58
N SER A 108 6.07 2.05 -5.88
CA SER A 108 7.42 2.27 -6.38
C SER A 108 8.44 1.72 -5.38
N PRO A 109 9.63 1.32 -5.85
CA PRO A 109 10.74 0.98 -4.96
C PRO A 109 11.01 2.07 -3.91
N SER A 110 10.72 3.33 -4.23
CA SER A 110 10.80 4.46 -3.30
C SER A 110 9.76 4.39 -2.19
N THR A 111 8.48 4.28 -2.54
CA THR A 111 7.39 4.13 -1.57
C THR A 111 7.58 2.90 -0.69
N LYS A 112 8.03 1.78 -1.27
CA LYS A 112 8.36 0.57 -0.50
C LYS A 112 9.49 0.84 0.49
N ALA A 113 10.58 1.46 0.07
CA ALA A 113 11.71 1.76 0.95
C ALA A 113 11.33 2.69 2.12
N VAL A 114 10.60 3.77 1.85
CA VAL A 114 10.11 4.69 2.89
C VAL A 114 9.22 3.95 3.88
N SER A 115 8.26 3.15 3.39
CA SER A 115 7.34 2.41 4.25
C SER A 115 8.03 1.31 5.06
N ILE A 116 9.11 0.70 4.54
CA ILE A 116 9.92 -0.26 5.28
C ILE A 116 10.63 0.45 6.43
N LEU A 117 11.29 1.58 6.17
CA LEU A 117 11.97 2.33 7.23
C LEU A 117 10.97 2.81 8.29
N GLN A 118 9.88 3.45 7.86
CA GLN A 118 8.85 4.02 8.74
C GLN A 118 8.27 2.98 9.72
N ARG A 119 7.97 1.76 9.25
CA ARG A 119 7.47 0.66 10.11
C ARG A 119 8.46 0.20 11.18
N ASN A 120 9.75 0.53 11.04
CA ASN A 120 10.79 0.14 12.00
C ASN A 120 11.31 1.34 12.82
N ILE A 121 10.86 2.58 12.57
CA ILE A 121 11.34 3.78 13.26
C ILE A 121 11.19 3.70 14.77
N GLN A 122 10.05 3.22 15.26
CA GLN A 122 9.83 3.12 16.71
C GLN A 122 10.82 2.16 17.37
N SER A 123 11.01 0.97 16.80
CA SER A 123 12.00 0.01 17.29
C SER A 123 13.43 0.54 17.19
N LEU A 124 13.75 1.29 16.13
CA LEU A 124 15.06 1.96 16.02
C LEU A 124 15.24 3.02 17.11
N ASN A 125 14.22 3.81 17.39
CA ASN A 125 14.26 4.81 18.46
C ASN A 125 14.54 4.17 19.83
N GLU A 126 13.91 3.03 20.12
CA GLU A 126 14.14 2.27 21.35
C GLU A 126 15.56 1.67 21.41
N ALA A 127 16.05 1.11 20.30
CA ALA A 127 17.34 0.41 20.23
C ALA A 127 18.56 1.33 20.12
N LEU A 128 18.41 2.57 19.63
CA LEU A 128 19.53 3.49 19.42
C LEU A 128 20.08 4.01 20.77
N VAL A 129 21.13 3.38 21.28
CA VAL A 129 21.80 3.80 22.54
C VAL A 129 22.84 4.90 22.29
N SER A 130 23.51 4.88 21.14
CA SER A 130 24.61 5.81 20.83
C SER A 130 24.41 6.48 19.46
N PRO A 131 23.43 7.40 19.33
CA PRO A 131 23.06 7.97 18.04
C PRO A 131 24.20 8.79 17.39
N VAL A 132 25.14 9.35 18.17
CA VAL A 132 26.34 10.02 17.63
C VAL A 132 27.28 9.04 16.93
N GLN A 133 27.49 7.84 17.49
CA GLN A 133 28.31 6.81 16.85
C GLN A 133 27.66 6.35 15.54
N VAL A 134 26.34 6.14 15.56
CA VAL A 134 25.59 5.74 14.36
C VAL A 134 25.63 6.84 13.30
N SER A 135 25.54 8.13 13.67
CA SER A 135 25.65 9.24 12.72
C SER A 135 27.03 9.28 12.04
N GLN A 136 28.12 9.02 12.77
CA GLN A 136 29.46 8.95 12.19
C GLN A 136 29.58 7.83 11.15
N LEU A 137 29.02 6.65 11.43
CA LEU A 137 28.97 5.52 10.49
C LEU A 137 28.08 5.81 9.27
N LEU A 138 26.95 6.49 9.47
CA LEU A 138 26.07 6.89 8.38
C LEU A 138 26.71 7.97 7.49
N TYR A 139 27.43 8.92 8.08
CA TYR A 139 28.16 9.95 7.34
C TYR A 139 29.24 9.33 6.45
N SER A 140 30.03 8.38 6.99
CA SER A 140 31.06 7.68 6.23
C SER A 140 30.50 6.83 5.06
N LYS A 141 29.23 6.43 5.10
CA LYS A 141 28.50 5.81 3.97
C LYS A 141 27.74 6.81 3.08
N ARG A 142 27.91 8.12 3.31
CA ARG A 142 27.20 9.19 2.60
C ARG A 142 25.68 9.02 2.69
N CYS A 143 25.18 8.67 3.88
CA CYS A 143 23.76 8.52 4.18
C CYS A 143 23.18 9.73 4.92
N ILE A 144 24.02 10.59 5.48
CA ILE A 144 23.62 11.86 6.08
C ILE A 144 24.61 12.95 5.65
N SER A 145 24.21 14.20 5.78
CA SER A 145 25.06 15.35 5.47
C SER A 145 26.08 15.64 6.57
N GLU A 146 27.13 16.39 6.24
CA GLU A 146 28.10 16.91 7.22
C GLU A 146 27.40 17.82 8.24
N ALA A 147 26.48 18.68 7.80
CA ALA A 147 25.68 19.52 8.69
C ALA A 147 24.86 18.70 9.71
N THR A 148 24.33 17.54 9.30
CA THR A 148 23.65 16.62 10.22
C THR A 148 24.64 16.03 11.22
N LEU A 149 25.84 15.64 10.79
CA LEU A 149 26.87 15.10 11.68
C LEU A 149 27.33 16.16 12.71
N ASP A 150 27.63 17.38 12.24
CA ASP A 150 28.02 18.50 13.10
C ASP A 150 26.97 18.76 14.17
N GLU A 151 25.68 18.74 13.79
CA GLU A 151 24.58 18.92 14.73
C GLU A 151 24.53 17.82 15.80
N MET A 152 24.89 16.58 15.44
CA MET A 152 24.93 15.45 16.37
C MET A 152 26.11 15.55 17.35
N GLU A 153 27.24 16.06 16.89
CA GLU A 153 28.50 16.17 17.66
C GLU A 153 28.58 17.42 18.54
N ARG A 154 27.71 18.42 18.33
CA ARG A 154 27.62 19.59 19.21
C ARG A 154 27.51 19.16 20.69
N ILE A 155 28.42 19.69 21.50
CA ILE A 155 28.53 19.48 22.96
C ILE A 155 27.54 20.40 23.69
N ASP A 156 26.40 20.75 23.07
CA ASP A 156 25.39 21.54 23.75
C ASP A 156 24.66 20.63 24.75
N GLN A 157 24.89 20.87 26.04
CA GLN A 157 24.28 20.14 27.17
C GLN A 157 22.74 20.22 27.17
N ARG A 158 22.14 21.08 26.33
CA ARG A 158 20.69 21.22 26.19
C ARG A 158 20.02 20.12 25.38
N ARG A 159 20.74 19.40 24.50
CA ARG A 159 20.12 18.35 23.68
C ARG A 159 20.09 17.03 24.44
N SER A 160 18.87 16.54 24.69
CA SER A 160 18.65 15.23 25.28
C SER A 160 19.07 14.12 24.30
N LEU A 161 19.23 12.90 24.82
CA LEU A 161 19.44 11.72 23.98
C LEU A 161 18.30 11.55 22.96
N ASP A 162 17.07 11.81 23.37
CA ASP A 162 15.89 11.68 22.51
C ASP A 162 15.88 12.70 21.37
N ASP A 163 16.37 13.92 21.60
CA ASP A 163 16.54 14.92 20.54
C ASP A 163 17.55 14.45 19.48
N LYS A 164 18.64 13.82 19.93
CA LYS A 164 19.66 13.26 19.03
C LYS A 164 19.10 12.08 18.23
N LYS A 165 18.34 11.18 18.86
CA LYS A 165 17.65 10.09 18.15
C LYS A 165 16.68 10.62 17.10
N THR A 166 15.84 11.58 17.50
CA THR A 166 14.86 12.21 16.61
C THR A 166 15.54 12.86 15.40
N THR A 167 16.59 13.64 15.64
CA THR A 167 17.37 14.30 14.57
C THR A 167 17.94 13.26 13.58
N LEU A 168 18.53 12.18 14.10
CA LEU A 168 19.13 11.14 13.27
C LEU A 168 18.08 10.36 12.45
N LEU A 169 16.97 9.97 13.08
CA LEU A 169 15.90 9.22 12.44
C LEU A 169 15.21 10.04 11.36
N THR A 170 14.97 11.33 11.60
CA THR A 170 14.46 12.26 10.59
C THR A 170 15.42 12.34 9.39
N ALA A 171 16.73 12.51 9.64
CA ALA A 171 17.72 12.56 8.56
C ALA A 171 17.75 11.25 7.74
N MET A 172 17.63 10.09 8.39
CA MET A 172 17.51 8.81 7.70
C MET A 172 16.24 8.73 6.83
N GLN A 173 15.10 9.22 7.33
CA GLN A 173 13.85 9.26 6.58
C GLN A 173 13.95 10.19 5.36
N GLU A 174 14.53 11.37 5.51
CA GLU A 174 14.75 12.33 4.42
C GLU A 174 15.69 11.75 3.35
N THR A 175 16.77 11.09 3.78
CA THR A 175 17.71 10.40 2.86
C THR A 175 17.01 9.28 2.09
N VAL A 176 16.19 8.45 2.73
CA VAL A 176 15.48 7.37 2.01
C VAL A 176 14.38 7.92 1.09
N SER A 177 13.73 9.02 1.48
CA SER A 177 12.71 9.67 0.67
C SER A 177 13.30 10.33 -0.58
N SER A 178 14.52 10.86 -0.49
CA SER A 178 15.25 11.46 -1.62
C SER A 178 15.96 10.41 -2.50
N ASP A 179 16.59 9.41 -1.90
CA ASP A 179 17.23 8.29 -2.60
C ASP A 179 16.93 6.97 -1.88
N TYR A 180 15.89 6.27 -2.36
CA TYR A 180 15.46 4.99 -1.80
C TYR A 180 16.53 3.91 -1.78
N ARG A 181 17.57 4.03 -2.61
CA ARG A 181 18.67 3.06 -2.65
C ARG A 181 19.46 3.09 -1.35
N LYS A 182 19.54 4.26 -0.70
CA LYS A 182 20.22 4.50 0.58
C LYS A 182 19.67 3.70 1.75
N LEU A 183 18.44 3.18 1.65
CA LEU A 183 17.93 2.25 2.66
C LEU A 183 18.86 1.03 2.86
N LYS A 184 19.61 0.60 1.83
CA LYS A 184 20.53 -0.55 1.92
C LYS A 184 21.77 -0.17 2.70
N ASP A 185 22.33 0.98 2.37
CA ASP A 185 23.51 1.53 3.03
C ASP A 185 23.22 1.80 4.50
N ILE A 186 22.04 2.38 4.79
CA ILE A 186 21.53 2.58 6.15
C ILE A 186 21.38 1.25 6.89
N ALA A 187 20.71 0.26 6.30
CA ALA A 187 20.53 -1.04 6.95
C ALA A 187 21.88 -1.76 7.17
N THR A 188 22.84 -1.58 6.27
CA THR A 188 24.20 -2.12 6.45
C THR A 188 24.87 -1.50 7.67
N VAL A 189 24.85 -0.17 7.79
CA VAL A 189 25.41 0.53 8.96
C VAL A 189 24.74 0.09 10.26
N LEU A 190 23.41 -0.01 10.27
CA LEU A 190 22.66 -0.46 11.45
C LEU A 190 22.97 -1.92 11.81
N SER A 191 23.42 -2.75 10.86
CA SER A 191 23.80 -4.14 11.11
C SER A 191 25.16 -4.28 11.81
N ASP A 192 26.03 -3.28 11.67
CA ASP A 192 27.35 -3.21 12.31
C ASP A 192 27.24 -2.77 13.79
N VAL A 193 26.07 -2.26 14.19
CA VAL A 193 25.78 -1.79 15.55
C VAL A 193 24.94 -2.86 16.26
N ALA A 194 25.50 -3.46 17.31
CA ALA A 194 24.93 -4.63 17.99
C ALA A 194 23.47 -4.42 18.41
N GLN A 195 23.12 -3.22 18.88
CA GLN A 195 21.77 -2.89 19.38
C GLN A 195 20.73 -2.81 18.25
N THR A 196 21.12 -2.41 17.04
CA THR A 196 20.21 -2.24 15.91
C THR A 196 20.26 -3.39 14.91
N LYS A 197 21.13 -4.37 15.12
CA LYS A 197 21.42 -5.47 14.18
C LYS A 197 20.18 -6.26 13.77
N ASP A 198 19.34 -6.66 14.74
CA ASP A 198 18.15 -7.46 14.43
C ASP A 198 17.11 -6.66 13.62
N ILE A 199 17.02 -5.35 13.87
CA ILE A 199 16.14 -4.45 13.13
C ILE A 199 16.67 -4.23 11.71
N ALA A 200 17.99 -4.08 11.57
CA ALA A 200 18.66 -3.97 10.28
C ALA A 200 18.41 -5.19 9.38
N GLN A 201 18.51 -6.40 9.95
CA GLN A 201 18.21 -7.64 9.24
C GLN A 201 16.73 -7.68 8.78
N LYS A 202 15.79 -7.30 9.66
CA LYS A 202 14.36 -7.19 9.28
C LYS A 202 14.14 -6.21 8.12
N ILE A 203 14.84 -5.07 8.11
CA ILE A 203 14.79 -4.10 7.01
C ILE A 203 15.33 -4.70 5.71
N MET A 204 16.48 -5.38 5.76
CA MET A 204 17.10 -6.02 4.59
C MET A 204 16.20 -7.11 3.98
N THR A 205 15.69 -8.04 4.80
CA THR A 205 14.80 -9.12 4.32
C THR A 205 13.53 -8.55 3.66
N LYS A 206 12.90 -7.53 4.26
CA LYS A 206 11.70 -6.89 3.69
C LYS A 206 12.00 -6.17 2.37
N ARG A 207 13.17 -5.57 2.24
CA ARG A 207 13.60 -4.90 1.01
C ARG A 207 13.87 -5.89 -0.12
N GLU A 208 14.51 -7.02 0.18
CA GLU A 208 14.78 -8.09 -0.81
C GLU A 208 13.49 -8.73 -1.33
N ASN A 209 12.54 -9.03 -0.43
CA ASN A 209 11.22 -9.52 -0.82
C ASN A 209 10.40 -8.51 -1.62
N SER A 210 10.70 -7.21 -1.49
CA SER A 210 10.03 -6.13 -2.22
C SER A 210 10.63 -5.86 -3.61
N SER A 211 11.80 -6.45 -3.91
CA SER A 211 12.56 -6.28 -5.14
C SER A 211 12.44 -7.46 -6.12
N ARG A 212 11.73 -8.54 -5.71
CA ARG A 212 11.33 -9.68 -6.55
C ARG A 212 9.91 -9.47 -7.03
#